data_AF-A0A1D3K8S6-F1
#
_entry.id   AF-A0A1D3K8S6-F1
#
_cell.length_a   1.000
_cell.length_b   1.000
_cell.length_c   1.000
_cell.angle_alpha   90.00
_cell.angle_beta   90.00
_cell.angle_gamma   90.00
#
_symmetry.space_group_name_H-M   'P 1'
#
loop_
_entity.id
_entity.type
_entity.pdbx_description
1 polymer ?
#
loop_
_entity_poly.entity_id
_entity_poly.type
_entity_poly.pdbx_seq_one_letter_code
_entity_poly.pdbx_strand_id
1 'polypeptide(L)'
;MGARRFNIHEQISSADELFLARLAAEVSECHFRAPNHISVRWGIPSASEADEPKLHPGDLTQAQVRDLEAAVVLFVKQDYEAAKNALEPFVAFNHEEASKLYIKVLQKLRVADWDKIARRINRVSTDTLFVPAGSTEVIDGQKVILIHQGLSKSLGHNAPRCVVRYVTHHEMLHEQLGTSPEDPHPPLFRRLDRSFPERARTIAWLQKHSFHTIDGVLV
;
A
#
# COMPACT_ATOMS: atom_id res chain seq x y z
N MET A 1 -19.86 -2.55 16.17
CA MET A 1 -18.60 -3.11 16.71
C MET A 1 -17.48 -2.28 16.12
N GLY A 2 -16.78 -1.48 16.94
CA GLY A 2 -15.70 -0.62 16.45
C GLY A 2 -14.52 -1.47 15.98
N ALA A 3 -13.97 -1.13 14.81
CA ALA A 3 -12.72 -1.74 14.34
C ALA A 3 -11.65 -1.53 15.43
N ARG A 4 -11.00 -2.61 15.85
CA ARG A 4 -9.86 -2.55 16.77
C ARG A 4 -8.78 -1.71 16.08
N ARG A 5 -8.43 -0.57 16.68
CA ARG A 5 -7.31 0.26 16.21
C ARG A 5 -6.05 -0.60 16.21
N PHE A 6 -5.40 -0.68 15.05
CA PHE A 6 -4.20 -1.48 14.82
C PHE A 6 -3.03 -0.88 15.61
N ASN A 7 -2.36 -1.67 16.47
CA ASN A 7 -1.17 -1.22 17.18
C ASN A 7 0.08 -1.72 16.45
N ILE A 8 0.87 -0.80 15.90
CA ILE A 8 2.06 -1.10 15.08
C ILE A 8 3.22 -1.74 15.85
N HIS A 9 3.14 -1.81 17.19
CA HIS A 9 4.09 -2.57 18.02
C HIS A 9 3.70 -4.04 18.18
N GLU A 10 2.47 -4.41 17.79
CA GLU A 10 2.04 -5.80 17.78
C GLU A 10 2.70 -6.49 16.57
N GLN A 11 3.42 -7.58 16.85
CA GLN A 11 4.04 -8.38 15.82
C GLN A 11 3.02 -9.35 15.22
N ILE A 12 3.15 -9.63 13.93
CA ILE A 12 2.40 -10.71 13.30
C ILE A 12 2.69 -12.00 14.06
N SER A 13 1.64 -12.72 14.41
CA SER A 13 1.80 -13.98 15.12
C SER A 13 2.59 -14.99 14.28
N SER A 14 3.39 -15.85 14.91
CA SER A 14 4.10 -16.93 14.20
C SER A 14 3.14 -17.85 13.43
N ALA A 15 1.88 -17.97 13.86
CA ALA A 15 0.86 -18.72 13.16
C ALA A 15 0.49 -18.08 11.80
N ASP A 16 0.37 -16.75 11.75
CA ASP A 16 0.11 -16.02 10.51
C ASP A 16 1.33 -16.02 9.57
N GLU A 17 2.55 -15.96 10.11
CA GLU A 17 3.78 -16.15 9.32
C GLU A 17 3.80 -17.53 8.65
N LEU A 18 3.57 -18.60 9.42
CA LEU A 18 3.51 -19.97 8.91
C LEU A 18 2.37 -20.15 7.91
N PHE A 19 1.22 -19.52 8.15
CA PHE A 19 0.09 -19.54 7.23
C PHE A 19 0.46 -18.91 5.88
N LEU A 20 1.08 -17.74 5.89
CA LEU A 20 1.46 -17.05 4.66
C LEU A 20 2.53 -17.83 3.88
N ALA A 21 3.55 -18.35 4.57
CA ALA A 21 4.60 -19.16 3.93
C ALA A 21 4.02 -20.40 3.24
N ARG A 22 3.11 -21.13 3.91
CA ARG A 22 2.42 -22.30 3.32
C ARG A 22 1.56 -21.90 2.13
N LEU A 23 0.79 -20.82 2.27
CA LEU A 23 -0.09 -20.35 1.21
C LEU A 23 0.69 -19.90 -0.03
N ALA A 24 1.84 -19.23 0.16
CA ALA A 24 2.72 -18.83 -0.94
C ALA A 24 3.27 -20.05 -1.68
N ALA A 25 3.71 -21.09 -0.97
CA ALA A 25 4.16 -22.34 -1.58
C ALA A 25 3.04 -22.99 -2.41
N GLU A 26 1.82 -23.07 -1.87
CA GLU A 26 0.67 -23.63 -2.58
C GLU A 26 0.29 -22.84 -3.84
N VAL A 27 0.34 -21.50 -3.79
CA VAL A 27 0.09 -20.65 -4.96
C VAL A 27 1.13 -20.91 -6.05
N SER A 28 2.40 -20.95 -5.65
CA SER A 28 3.52 -21.25 -6.53
C SER A 28 3.33 -22.59 -7.26
N GLU A 29 2.97 -23.63 -6.52
CA GLU A 29 2.76 -24.97 -7.06
C GLU A 29 1.52 -25.05 -7.96
N CYS A 30 0.38 -24.54 -7.50
CA CYS A 30 -0.89 -24.69 -8.19
C CYS A 30 -0.98 -23.87 -9.48
N HIS A 31 -0.45 -22.64 -9.47
CA HIS A 31 -0.67 -21.67 -10.56
C HIS A 31 0.55 -21.52 -11.47
N PHE A 32 1.75 -21.70 -10.93
CA PHE A 32 2.99 -21.46 -11.68
C PHE A 32 3.80 -22.74 -11.93
N ARG A 33 3.53 -23.83 -11.20
CA ARG A 33 4.23 -25.12 -11.29
C ARG A 33 5.77 -24.98 -11.21
N ALA A 34 6.21 -23.96 -10.48
CA ALA A 34 7.61 -23.63 -10.28
C ALA A 34 7.83 -23.19 -8.82
N PRO A 35 9.02 -23.37 -8.24
CA PRO A 35 9.34 -22.81 -6.94
C PRO A 35 9.34 -21.28 -6.99
N ASN A 36 8.66 -20.63 -6.04
CA ASN A 36 8.78 -19.19 -5.90
C ASN A 36 10.11 -18.87 -5.20
N HIS A 37 11.00 -18.20 -5.92
CA HIS A 37 12.30 -17.80 -5.39
C HIS A 37 12.25 -16.49 -4.61
N ILE A 38 11.12 -15.80 -4.61
CA ILE A 38 10.92 -14.54 -3.88
C ILE A 38 10.30 -14.81 -2.52
N SER A 39 10.89 -14.21 -1.48
CA SER A 39 10.33 -14.26 -0.14
C SER A 39 8.99 -13.52 -0.10
N VAL A 40 7.93 -14.18 0.39
CA VAL A 40 6.64 -13.55 0.69
C VAL A 40 6.55 -13.30 2.19
N ARG A 41 6.24 -12.07 2.61
CA ARG A 41 6.18 -11.69 4.03
C ARG A 41 5.03 -10.73 4.31
N TRP A 42 4.60 -10.68 5.56
CA TRP A 42 3.70 -9.63 6.01
C TRP A 42 4.44 -8.29 6.10
N GLY A 43 3.77 -7.22 5.68
CA GLY A 43 4.30 -5.87 5.79
C GLY A 43 3.38 -4.86 5.11
N ILE A 44 3.58 -3.58 5.36
CA ILE A 44 2.82 -2.53 4.67
C ILE A 44 3.52 -2.22 3.33
N PRO A 45 2.87 -2.41 2.18
CA PRO A 45 3.39 -1.99 0.88
C PRO A 45 3.75 -0.50 0.84
N SER A 46 4.90 -0.20 0.26
CA SER A 46 5.38 1.17 -0.02
C SER A 46 4.51 1.93 -1.01
N ALA A 47 3.83 1.23 -1.91
CA ALA A 47 2.88 1.78 -2.88
C ALA A 47 1.51 2.14 -2.28
N SER A 48 1.41 2.25 -0.95
CA SER A 48 0.22 2.78 -0.28
C SER A 48 0.02 4.23 -0.70
N GLU A 49 -1.02 4.47 -1.49
CA GLU A 49 -1.42 5.81 -1.87
C GLU A 49 -2.28 6.40 -0.76
N ALA A 50 -2.32 7.72 -0.67
CA ALA A 50 -3.26 8.40 0.17
C ALA A 50 -4.29 9.12 -0.70
N ASP A 51 -5.53 9.21 -0.22
CA ASP A 51 -6.52 10.10 -0.80
C ASP A 51 -5.89 11.48 -1.11
N GLU A 52 -6.35 12.12 -2.19
CA GLU A 52 -6.04 13.54 -2.37
C GLU A 52 -6.50 14.31 -1.15
N PRO A 53 -5.68 15.26 -0.66
CA PRO A 53 -5.98 15.91 0.58
C PRO A 53 -7.27 16.71 0.50
N LYS A 54 -8.31 16.20 1.15
CA LYS A 54 -9.55 16.94 1.37
C LYS A 54 -9.25 17.91 2.50
N LEU A 55 -9.34 19.22 2.24
CA LEU A 55 -9.20 20.25 3.27
C LEU A 55 -10.24 19.98 4.38
N HIS A 56 -9.80 19.32 5.44
CA HIS A 56 -10.54 19.16 6.68
C HIS A 56 -9.92 20.14 7.68
N PRO A 57 -10.50 21.33 7.89
CA PRO A 57 -9.96 22.33 8.82
C PRO A 57 -10.18 21.97 10.32
N GLY A 58 -10.12 20.68 10.67
CA GLY A 58 -10.04 20.25 12.06
C GLY A 58 -8.61 20.47 12.56
N ASP A 59 -8.46 21.18 13.67
CA ASP A 59 -7.21 21.38 14.44
C ASP A 59 -6.15 22.37 13.92
N LEU A 60 -6.35 23.06 12.79
CA LEU A 60 -5.44 24.12 12.31
C LEU A 60 -5.91 25.54 12.68
N THR A 61 -4.97 26.38 13.11
CA THR A 61 -5.18 27.83 13.23
C THR A 61 -5.31 28.48 11.84
N GLN A 62 -5.92 29.66 11.78
CA GLN A 62 -6.08 30.39 10.52
C GLN A 62 -4.75 30.73 9.83
N ALA A 63 -3.66 30.87 10.59
CA ALA A 63 -2.31 31.03 10.02
C ALA A 63 -1.85 29.73 9.34
N GLN A 64 -1.99 28.60 10.03
CA GLN A 64 -1.62 27.29 9.48
C GLN A 64 -2.46 26.89 8.27
N VAL A 65 -3.73 27.29 8.20
CA VAL A 65 -4.55 27.09 6.99
C VAL A 65 -3.95 27.84 5.80
N ARG A 66 -3.56 29.11 5.96
CA ARG A 66 -2.91 29.88 4.89
C ARG A 66 -1.57 29.29 4.48
N ASP A 67 -0.79 28.81 5.45
CA ASP A 67 0.51 28.17 5.19
C ASP A 67 0.32 26.86 4.40
N LEU A 68 -0.71 26.07 4.73
CA LEU A 68 -1.05 24.85 4.01
C LEU A 68 -1.54 25.16 2.58
N GLU A 69 -2.39 26.17 2.41
CA GLU A 69 -2.84 26.63 1.09
C GLU A 69 -1.66 27.07 0.21
N ALA A 70 -0.70 27.81 0.78
CA ALA A 70 0.51 28.22 0.07
C ALA A 70 1.35 27.00 -0.35
N ALA A 71 1.48 26.00 0.51
CA ALA A 71 2.18 24.76 0.21
C ALA A 71 1.51 23.97 -0.93
N VAL A 72 0.17 23.91 -0.95
CA VAL A 72 -0.61 23.31 -2.05
C VAL A 72 -0.38 24.06 -3.36
N VAL A 73 -0.36 25.39 -3.34
CA VAL A 73 -0.08 26.19 -4.54
C VAL A 73 1.31 25.91 -5.11
N LEU A 74 2.33 25.74 -4.24
CA LEU A 74 3.68 25.36 -4.67
C LEU A 74 3.69 23.99 -5.35
N PHE A 75 2.99 23.02 -4.78
CA PHE A 75 2.84 21.69 -5.38
C PHE A 75 2.16 21.73 -6.76
N VAL A 76 1.06 22.48 -6.89
CA VAL A 76 0.31 22.63 -8.16
C VAL A 76 1.19 23.30 -9.23
N LYS A 77 2.03 24.26 -8.83
CA LYS A 77 3.03 24.90 -9.70
C LYS A 77 4.23 24.02 -10.04
N GLN A 78 4.26 22.78 -9.53
CA GLN A 78 5.36 21.82 -9.69
C GLN A 78 6.69 22.28 -9.08
N ASP A 79 6.65 23.25 -8.15
CA ASP A 79 7.82 23.64 -7.37
C ASP A 79 7.95 22.70 -6.16
N TYR A 80 8.40 21.49 -6.45
CA TYR A 80 8.42 20.40 -5.48
C TYR A 80 9.42 20.63 -4.33
N GLU A 81 10.54 21.31 -4.57
CA GLU A 81 11.49 21.62 -3.49
C GLU A 81 10.91 22.63 -2.50
N ALA A 82 10.26 23.69 -3.00
CA ALA A 82 9.59 24.65 -2.13
C ALA A 82 8.39 24.02 -1.40
N ALA A 83 7.60 23.20 -2.10
CA ALA A 83 6.48 22.47 -1.51
C ALA A 83 6.94 21.52 -0.38
N LYS A 84 8.07 20.82 -0.57
CA LYS A 84 8.65 19.94 0.46
C LYS A 84 8.91 20.69 1.75
N ASN A 85 9.62 21.82 1.66
CA ASN A 85 9.98 22.62 2.83
C ASN A 85 8.76 23.25 3.50
N ALA A 86 7.76 23.68 2.71
CA ALA A 86 6.53 24.26 3.23
C ALA A 86 5.64 23.22 3.97
N LEU A 87 5.69 21.95 3.56
CA LEU A 87 4.88 20.88 4.15
C LEU A 87 5.54 20.19 5.35
N GLU A 88 6.87 20.26 5.48
CA GLU A 88 7.63 19.59 6.56
C GLU A 88 7.14 19.93 7.98
N PRO A 89 6.80 21.19 8.33
CA PRO A 89 6.25 21.51 9.65
C PRO A 89 4.96 20.77 9.95
N PHE A 90 4.09 20.61 8.95
CA PHE A 90 2.81 19.92 9.11
C PHE A 90 2.98 18.41 9.33
N VAL A 91 4.02 17.81 8.76
CA VAL A 91 4.42 16.42 9.07
C VAL A 91 4.82 16.29 10.53
N ALA A 92 5.58 17.25 11.08
CA ALA A 92 5.99 17.24 12.49
C ALA A 92 4.80 17.35 13.45
N PHE A 93 3.71 18.02 13.04
CA PHE A 93 2.45 18.09 13.79
C PHE A 93 1.51 16.89 13.55
N ASN A 94 1.92 15.89 12.77
CA ASN A 94 1.08 14.77 12.33
C ASN A 94 -0.20 15.22 11.62
N HIS A 95 -0.19 16.36 10.93
CA HIS A 95 -1.33 16.81 10.16
C HIS A 95 -1.50 15.90 8.94
N GLU A 96 -2.60 15.14 8.94
CA GLU A 96 -2.85 14.01 8.04
C GLU A 96 -2.71 14.42 6.56
N GLU A 97 -3.46 15.43 6.14
CA GLU A 97 -3.57 15.79 4.73
C GLU A 97 -2.29 16.41 4.15
N ALA A 98 -1.56 17.14 4.99
CA ALA A 98 -0.28 17.71 4.60
C ALA A 98 0.81 16.64 4.52
N SER A 99 0.74 15.65 5.42
CA SER A 99 1.65 14.50 5.45
C SER A 99 1.54 13.65 4.18
N LYS A 100 0.32 13.47 3.68
CA LYS A 100 0.06 12.80 2.39
C LYS A 100 0.67 13.57 1.21
N LEU A 101 0.44 14.88 1.16
CA LEU A 101 0.99 15.73 0.11
C LEU A 101 2.52 15.75 0.13
N TYR A 102 3.12 15.73 1.33
CA TYR A 102 4.57 15.66 1.52
C TYR A 102 5.16 14.38 0.92
N ILE A 103 4.53 13.21 1.12
CA ILE A 103 4.97 11.95 0.50
C ILE A 103 4.94 12.05 -1.03
N LYS A 104 3.87 12.61 -1.61
CA LYS A 104 3.79 12.82 -3.08
C LYS A 104 4.91 13.72 -3.58
N VAL A 105 5.26 14.76 -2.84
CA VAL A 105 6.39 15.65 -3.18
C VAL A 105 7.71 14.89 -3.17
N LEU A 106 7.97 14.07 -2.14
CA LEU A 106 9.19 13.25 -2.07
C LEU A 106 9.32 12.27 -3.25
N GLN A 107 8.19 11.68 -3.66
CA GLN A 107 8.13 10.81 -4.84
C GLN A 107 8.47 11.57 -6.13
N LYS A 108 7.90 12.78 -6.31
CA LYS A 108 8.18 13.63 -7.48
C LYS A 108 9.65 14.07 -7.54
N LEU A 109 10.26 14.32 -6.38
CA LEU A 109 11.68 14.63 -6.24
C LEU A 109 12.60 13.39 -6.32
N ARG A 110 12.06 12.17 -6.33
CA ARG A 110 12.80 10.90 -6.31
C ARG A 110 13.81 10.82 -5.16
N VAL A 111 13.42 11.29 -3.98
CA VAL A 111 14.25 11.22 -2.77
C VAL A 111 14.55 9.76 -2.43
N ALA A 112 15.82 9.39 -2.27
CA ALA A 112 16.25 7.98 -2.19
C ALA A 112 15.55 7.14 -1.09
N ASP A 113 15.19 7.77 0.04
CA ASP A 113 14.53 7.11 1.18
C ASP A 113 13.05 7.53 1.33
N TRP A 114 12.41 7.99 0.25
CA TRP A 114 11.01 8.45 0.32
C TRP A 114 10.07 7.37 0.85
N ASP A 115 10.36 6.09 0.57
CA ASP A 115 9.62 4.92 1.00
C ASP A 115 9.76 4.71 2.52
N LYS A 116 10.96 4.89 3.08
CA LYS A 116 11.20 4.82 4.53
C LYS A 116 10.51 5.98 5.25
N ILE A 117 10.53 7.17 4.65
CA ILE A 117 9.84 8.35 5.19
C ILE A 117 8.33 8.17 5.12
N ALA A 118 7.80 7.68 4.00
CA ALA A 118 6.39 7.35 3.85
C ALA A 118 5.96 6.29 4.87
N ARG A 119 6.73 5.21 5.04
CA ARG A 119 6.52 4.21 6.10
C ARG A 119 6.57 4.82 7.50
N ARG A 120 7.37 5.86 7.75
CA ARG A 120 7.43 6.56 9.03
C ARG A 120 6.22 7.47 9.26
N ILE A 121 5.76 8.16 8.23
CA ILE A 121 4.64 9.11 8.27
C ILE A 121 3.30 8.38 8.32
N ASN A 122 3.14 7.37 7.47
CA ASN A 122 1.96 6.50 7.40
C ASN A 122 1.79 5.60 8.63
N ARG A 123 2.76 5.56 9.56
CA ARG A 123 2.63 4.85 10.85
C ARG A 123 1.55 5.43 11.77
N VAL A 124 0.93 6.57 11.42
CA VAL A 124 -0.05 7.25 12.27
C VAL A 124 -1.49 7.22 11.71
N SER A 125 -1.71 7.06 10.39
CA SER A 125 -3.07 7.01 9.83
C SER A 125 -3.32 5.73 9.04
N THR A 126 -4.13 4.84 9.63
CA THR A 126 -4.68 3.65 8.97
C THR A 126 -6.02 3.92 8.30
N ASP A 127 -6.57 5.13 8.43
CA ASP A 127 -7.99 5.39 8.19
C ASP A 127 -8.26 6.01 6.80
N THR A 128 -7.23 6.52 6.12
CA THR A 128 -7.37 7.23 4.83
C THR A 128 -6.33 6.86 3.77
N LEU A 129 -5.55 5.80 4.00
CA LEU A 129 -4.63 5.27 3.00
C LEU A 129 -5.32 4.22 2.14
N PHE A 130 -5.18 4.43 0.84
CA PHE A 130 -5.44 3.49 -0.22
C PHE A 130 -4.28 2.50 -0.30
N VAL A 131 -4.34 1.50 0.57
CA VAL A 131 -3.27 0.52 0.68
C VAL A 131 -3.46 -0.57 -0.37
N PRO A 132 -2.48 -0.85 -1.25
CA PRO A 132 -2.55 -2.04 -2.07
C PRO A 132 -2.48 -3.24 -1.14
N ALA A 133 -3.20 -4.30 -1.49
CA ALA A 133 -3.26 -5.50 -0.68
C ALA A 133 -1.90 -6.23 -0.63
N GLY A 134 -1.05 -6.00 -1.63
CA GLY A 134 0.33 -6.45 -1.68
C GLY A 134 1.18 -5.57 -2.60
N SER A 135 2.48 -5.84 -2.61
CA SER A 135 3.44 -5.25 -3.57
C SER A 135 4.65 -6.16 -3.74
N THR A 136 5.30 -6.05 -4.89
CA THR A 136 6.64 -6.60 -5.13
C THR A 136 7.67 -5.48 -4.99
N GLU A 137 8.62 -5.63 -4.07
CA GLU A 137 9.57 -4.58 -3.70
C GLU A 137 11.01 -5.09 -3.66
N VAL A 138 11.97 -4.16 -3.70
CA VAL A 138 13.38 -4.45 -3.44
C VAL A 138 13.75 -3.87 -2.07
N ILE A 139 14.06 -4.74 -1.11
CA ILE A 139 14.45 -4.39 0.26
C ILE A 139 15.86 -4.95 0.49
N ASP A 140 16.80 -4.09 0.87
CA ASP A 140 18.21 -4.46 1.09
C ASP A 140 18.85 -5.22 -0.09
N GLY A 141 18.48 -4.82 -1.31
CA GLY A 141 18.97 -5.45 -2.55
C GLY A 141 18.32 -6.79 -2.89
N GLN A 142 17.32 -7.24 -2.12
CA GLN A 142 16.57 -8.47 -2.36
C GLN A 142 15.14 -8.17 -2.76
N LYS A 143 14.62 -8.87 -3.77
CA LYS A 143 13.19 -8.81 -4.08
C LYS A 143 12.39 -9.51 -2.98
N VAL A 144 11.30 -8.88 -2.56
CA VAL A 144 10.37 -9.38 -1.55
C VAL A 144 8.95 -9.06 -2.01
N ILE A 145 8.03 -10.02 -1.85
CA ILE A 145 6.59 -9.76 -1.96
C ILE A 145 6.08 -9.42 -0.56
N LEU A 146 5.53 -8.23 -0.40
CA LEU A 146 4.85 -7.81 0.81
C LEU A 146 3.35 -8.05 0.66
N ILE A 147 2.75 -8.68 1.66
CA ILE A 147 1.30 -8.80 1.80
C ILE A 147 0.87 -7.93 2.97
N HIS A 148 -0.15 -7.09 2.77
CA HIS A 148 -0.57 -6.13 3.77
C HIS A 148 -0.98 -6.81 5.09
N GLN A 149 -0.34 -6.42 6.19
CA GLN A 149 -0.59 -6.98 7.53
C GLN A 149 -2.04 -6.82 8.01
N GLY A 150 -2.79 -5.85 7.46
CA GLY A 150 -4.24 -5.70 7.68
C GLY A 150 -5.08 -6.86 7.14
N LEU A 151 -4.52 -7.77 6.33
CA LEU A 151 -5.19 -9.01 5.94
C LEU A 151 -4.98 -10.15 6.95
N SER A 152 -4.01 -10.02 7.84
CA SER A 152 -3.69 -11.07 8.84
C SER A 152 -4.82 -11.26 9.86
N LYS A 153 -4.82 -12.41 10.55
CA LYS A 153 -5.76 -12.68 11.64
C LYS A 153 -5.35 -11.99 12.94
N SER A 154 -4.06 -11.98 13.22
CA SER A 154 -3.51 -11.48 14.49
C SER A 154 -3.63 -9.97 14.62
N LEU A 155 -3.46 -9.23 13.52
CA LEU A 155 -3.45 -7.78 13.55
C LEU A 155 -4.56 -7.14 12.71
N GLY A 156 -5.04 -7.83 11.68
CA GLY A 156 -5.91 -7.27 10.66
C GLY A 156 -7.37 -7.69 10.75
N HIS A 157 -8.01 -7.67 9.57
CA HIS A 157 -9.41 -8.02 9.38
C HIS A 157 -9.66 -9.53 9.31
N ASN A 158 -8.66 -10.37 9.61
CA ASN A 158 -8.75 -11.82 9.49
C ASN A 158 -9.28 -12.21 8.10
N ALA A 159 -8.55 -11.81 7.06
CA ALA A 159 -8.99 -11.97 5.69
C ALA A 159 -9.23 -13.46 5.38
N PRO A 160 -10.29 -13.79 4.62
CA PRO A 160 -10.49 -15.15 4.14
C PRO A 160 -9.25 -15.64 3.38
N ARG A 161 -8.97 -16.95 3.49
CA ARG A 161 -7.83 -17.57 2.81
C ARG A 161 -7.76 -17.24 1.31
N CYS A 162 -8.90 -17.18 0.62
CA CYS A 162 -8.94 -16.87 -0.82
C CYS A 162 -8.41 -15.45 -1.12
N VAL A 163 -8.55 -14.51 -0.19
CA VAL A 163 -8.08 -13.13 -0.33
C VAL A 163 -6.57 -13.09 -0.31
N VAL A 164 -5.97 -13.63 0.74
CA VAL A 164 -4.49 -13.69 0.86
C VAL A 164 -3.90 -14.49 -0.30
N ARG A 165 -4.59 -15.55 -0.75
CA ARG A 165 -4.18 -16.38 -1.89
C ARG A 165 -4.18 -15.59 -3.20
N TYR A 166 -5.23 -14.82 -3.46
CA TYR A 166 -5.36 -13.99 -4.65
C TYR A 166 -4.27 -12.92 -4.70
N VAL A 167 -4.07 -12.19 -3.59
CA VAL A 167 -3.05 -11.14 -3.51
C VAL A 167 -1.66 -11.74 -3.74
N THR A 168 -1.36 -12.89 -3.12
CA THR A 168 -0.09 -13.58 -3.34
C THR A 168 0.08 -14.01 -4.81
N HIS A 169 -0.98 -14.53 -5.44
CA HIS A 169 -0.97 -14.89 -6.87
C HIS A 169 -0.74 -13.67 -7.76
N HIS A 170 -1.39 -12.55 -7.46
CA HIS A 170 -1.27 -11.30 -8.18
C HIS A 170 0.18 -10.78 -8.16
N GLU A 171 0.81 -10.75 -6.99
CA GLU A 171 2.22 -10.32 -6.87
C GLU A 171 3.19 -11.31 -7.54
N MET A 172 2.92 -12.61 -7.45
CA MET A 172 3.73 -13.60 -8.19
C MET A 172 3.59 -13.45 -9.71
N LEU A 173 2.43 -13.01 -10.23
CA LEU A 173 2.29 -12.71 -11.66
C LEU A 173 3.20 -11.57 -12.10
N HIS A 174 3.38 -10.54 -11.25
CA HIS A 174 4.29 -9.43 -11.55
C HIS A 174 5.72 -9.93 -11.73
N GLU A 175 6.17 -10.82 -10.84
CA GLU A 175 7.50 -11.41 -10.97
C GLU A 175 7.64 -12.32 -12.19
N GLN A 176 6.69 -13.25 -12.38
CA GLN A 176 6.78 -14.26 -13.43
C GLN A 176 6.72 -13.66 -14.84
N LEU A 177 6.00 -12.56 -15.00
CA LEU A 177 5.88 -11.85 -16.27
C LEU A 177 6.92 -10.73 -16.42
N GLY A 178 7.70 -10.43 -15.38
CA GLY A 178 8.69 -9.35 -15.40
C GLY A 178 8.08 -7.98 -15.73
N THR A 179 6.89 -7.69 -15.22
CA THR A 179 6.19 -6.43 -15.50
C THR A 179 6.93 -5.23 -14.91
N SER A 180 6.79 -4.06 -15.52
CA SER A 180 7.45 -2.83 -15.06
C SER A 180 6.45 -1.82 -14.48
N PRO A 181 6.90 -0.82 -13.71
CA PRO A 181 6.03 0.26 -13.24
C PRO A 181 5.34 1.05 -14.36
N GLU A 182 5.91 1.10 -15.56
CA GLU A 182 5.37 1.81 -16.73
C GLU A 182 4.24 1.04 -17.42
N ASP A 183 4.24 -0.29 -17.35
CA ASP A 183 3.14 -1.16 -17.76
C ASP A 183 2.97 -2.31 -16.75
N PRO A 184 2.36 -2.04 -15.57
CA PRO A 184 2.32 -2.99 -14.47
C PRO A 184 1.40 -4.18 -14.78
N HIS A 185 0.37 -3.98 -15.59
CA HIS A 185 -0.64 -4.99 -15.89
C HIS A 185 -0.88 -5.12 -17.41
N PRO A 186 0.08 -5.69 -18.17
CA PRO A 186 -0.07 -5.91 -19.61
C PRO A 186 -1.23 -6.88 -19.91
N PRO A 187 -1.70 -7.00 -21.17
CA PRO A 187 -2.85 -7.84 -21.51
C PRO A 187 -2.75 -9.31 -21.05
N LEU A 188 -1.54 -9.90 -21.10
CA LEU A 188 -1.34 -11.26 -20.60
C LEU A 188 -1.53 -11.34 -19.07
N PHE A 189 -0.98 -10.38 -18.32
CA PHE A 189 -1.19 -10.27 -16.88
C PHE A 189 -2.69 -10.23 -16.56
N ARG A 190 -3.44 -9.32 -17.18
CA ARG A 190 -4.88 -9.15 -16.90
C ARG A 190 -5.67 -10.43 -17.18
N ARG A 191 -5.32 -11.17 -18.24
CA ARG A 191 -5.97 -12.46 -18.54
C ARG A 191 -5.69 -13.51 -17.47
N LEU A 192 -4.43 -13.63 -17.04
CA LEU A 192 -4.04 -14.59 -16.00
C LEU A 192 -4.64 -14.23 -14.64
N ASP A 193 -4.58 -12.96 -14.25
CA ASP A 193 -5.23 -12.45 -13.03
C ASP A 193 -6.74 -12.75 -13.03
N ARG A 194 -7.43 -12.49 -14.15
CA ARG A 194 -8.87 -12.78 -14.30
C ARG A 194 -9.23 -14.26 -14.19
N SER A 195 -8.28 -15.15 -14.46
CA SER A 195 -8.50 -16.60 -14.38
C SER A 195 -8.48 -17.15 -12.95
N PHE A 196 -8.10 -16.32 -11.96
CA PHE A 196 -8.02 -16.76 -10.56
C PHE A 196 -9.40 -17.24 -10.03
N PRO A 197 -9.49 -18.48 -9.50
CA PRO A 197 -10.72 -18.98 -8.91
C PRO A 197 -11.18 -18.09 -7.75
N GLU A 198 -12.47 -17.76 -7.68
CA GLU A 198 -13.02 -16.91 -6.62
C GLU A 198 -12.57 -15.44 -6.66
N ARG A 199 -12.02 -14.96 -7.79
CA ARG A 199 -11.62 -13.55 -7.98
C ARG A 199 -12.74 -12.58 -7.65
N ALA A 200 -13.94 -12.76 -8.19
CA ALA A 200 -15.06 -11.85 -7.97
C ALA A 200 -15.39 -11.65 -6.47
N ARG A 201 -15.47 -12.76 -5.71
CA ARG A 201 -15.69 -12.71 -4.25
C ARG A 201 -14.54 -12.02 -3.52
N THR A 202 -13.32 -12.27 -3.98
CA THR A 202 -12.10 -11.73 -3.38
C THR A 202 -11.98 -10.22 -3.60
N ILE A 203 -12.19 -9.74 -4.82
CA ILE A 203 -12.21 -8.32 -5.16
C ILE A 203 -13.28 -7.59 -4.35
N ALA A 204 -14.49 -8.14 -4.27
CA ALA A 204 -15.56 -7.56 -3.44
C ALA A 204 -15.17 -7.47 -1.96
N TRP A 205 -14.45 -8.46 -1.43
CA TRP A 205 -13.96 -8.41 -0.06
C TRP A 205 -12.88 -7.33 0.12
N LEU A 206 -11.93 -7.22 -0.81
CA LEU A 206 -10.85 -6.22 -0.78
C LEU A 206 -11.43 -4.80 -0.84
N GLN A 207 -12.34 -4.54 -1.78
CA GLN A 207 -13.02 -3.25 -1.92
C GLN A 207 -13.82 -2.89 -0.67
N LYS A 208 -14.52 -3.85 -0.05
CA LYS A 208 -15.25 -3.64 1.21
C LYS A 208 -14.34 -3.21 2.37
N HIS A 209 -13.07 -3.59 2.35
CA HIS A 209 -12.08 -3.25 3.38
C HIS A 209 -11.05 -2.23 2.88
N SER A 210 -11.42 -1.44 1.86
CA SER A 210 -10.63 -0.31 1.34
C SER A 210 -9.24 -0.68 0.80
N PHE A 211 -9.05 -1.92 0.36
CA PHE A 211 -7.86 -2.33 -0.38
C PHE A 211 -8.04 -2.08 -1.88
N HIS A 212 -7.02 -1.49 -2.50
CA HIS A 212 -7.02 -1.30 -3.94
C HIS A 212 -6.82 -2.60 -4.72
N THR A 213 -7.42 -2.64 -5.91
CA THR A 213 -7.31 -3.74 -6.86
C THR A 213 -7.16 -3.18 -8.28
N ILE A 214 -6.73 -4.01 -9.25
CA ILE A 214 -6.59 -3.61 -10.67
C ILE A 214 -7.91 -3.04 -11.23
N ASP A 215 -9.05 -3.51 -10.72
CA ASP A 215 -10.37 -3.11 -11.18
C ASP A 215 -10.87 -1.82 -10.50
N GLY A 216 -10.03 -1.15 -9.70
CA GLY A 216 -10.34 0.07 -8.95
C GLY A 216 -10.60 1.32 -9.81
N VAL A 217 -10.56 1.22 -11.14
CA VAL A 217 -11.02 2.28 -12.04
C VAL A 217 -12.38 1.91 -12.60
N LEU A 218 -13.43 1.94 -11.79
CA LEU A 218 -14.81 2.01 -12.29
C LEU A 218 -15.73 2.78 -11.33
N VAL A 219 -16.09 3.97 -11.82
CA VAL A 219 -17.15 4.92 -11.43
C VAL A 219 -16.81 5.92 -10.32
#